data_AF-A0A1H0H7A6-F1
#
_entry.id   AF-A0A1H0H7A6-F1
#
_cell.length_a   1.000
_cell.length_b   1.000
_cell.length_c   1.000
_cell.angle_alpha   90.00
_cell.angle_beta   90.00
_cell.angle_gamma   90.00
#
_symmetry.space_group_name_H-M   'P 1'
#
loop_
_entity.id
_entity.type
_entity.pdbx_description
1 polymer ?
#
loop_
_entity_poly.entity_id
_entity_poly.type
_entity_poly.pdbx_seq_one_letter_code
_entity_poly.pdbx_strand_id
1 'polypeptide(L)'
;MTTQPLSTTSRVSEVFKAFLLLGLTSFGGPVAHLGYFRSEFVARRQWLTESAYADLVALCQFLPGPASSQVGFALGLMRAGPWGAAMAWLAFTLPSAIVLVLFAFGAAVLDGPIASGIIHGLKVVAVAIVAHAVWGMARNLCPDNTRAGIALAAVLTVVMVSGPLGQVAAIALGGLVGLALCRDSVAAPASESLSFPVSRLAGLVALGLFGGLLILLPLLAGSAGWLNVADAFYRSGALVFGGGHVVLPLLEAEVVQSGWVSAEQFLTGYGAAQAIPGPLFTFSAYLGALIPAGGSLLIAALSLLAIFLPGFLLLVGILPFWNRFRQWQWAQALMRGANAAVVGILAAALYQPVWTSAILGPPEFALALTGFLLLTVWKLPAWAVVIVVALGGVLIAP
;
A
#
# COMPACT_ATOMS: atom_id res chain seq x y z
N MET A 1 7.67 34.13 -6.51
CA MET A 1 8.74 33.36 -7.17
C MET A 1 8.09 32.30 -8.04
N THR A 2 8.08 32.52 -9.35
CA THR A 2 7.60 31.57 -10.36
C THR A 2 8.58 30.40 -10.42
N THR A 3 8.22 29.27 -9.81
CA THR A 3 8.98 28.03 -9.92
C THR A 3 8.93 27.55 -11.37
N GLN A 4 10.08 27.57 -12.05
CA GLN A 4 10.18 26.93 -13.37
C GLN A 4 9.77 25.45 -13.25
N PRO A 5 9.02 24.91 -14.23
CA PRO A 5 8.65 23.50 -14.21
C PRO A 5 9.91 22.65 -14.25
N LEU A 6 10.06 21.76 -13.26
CA LEU A 6 11.20 20.86 -13.15
C LEU A 6 11.40 20.05 -14.45
N SER A 7 12.65 19.90 -14.88
CA SER A 7 13.00 18.98 -15.97
C SER A 7 12.55 17.55 -15.64
N THR A 8 12.28 16.73 -16.65
CA THR A 8 11.81 15.35 -16.46
C THR A 8 12.77 14.53 -15.59
N THR A 9 14.07 14.68 -15.80
CA THR A 9 15.13 14.04 -14.98
C THR A 9 15.07 14.49 -13.53
N SER A 10 14.85 15.78 -13.28
CA SER A 10 14.72 16.31 -11.92
C SER A 10 13.48 15.76 -11.21
N ARG A 11 12.38 15.53 -11.93
CA ARG A 11 11.16 14.94 -11.36
C ARG A 11 11.33 13.45 -11.03
N VAL A 12 12.03 12.68 -11.88
CA VAL A 12 12.32 11.27 -11.59
C VAL A 12 13.21 11.12 -10.35
N SER A 13 14.25 11.95 -10.20
CA SER A 13 15.10 11.96 -9.01
C SER A 13 14.34 12.37 -7.74
N GLU A 14 13.43 13.36 -7.86
CA GLU A 14 12.55 13.76 -6.75
C GLU A 14 11.69 12.58 -6.27
N VAL A 15 11.06 11.86 -7.21
CA VAL A 15 10.26 10.66 -6.92
C VAL A 15 11.11 9.59 -6.24
N PHE A 16 12.27 9.25 -6.80
CA PHE A 16 13.15 8.24 -6.23
C PHE A 16 13.53 8.57 -4.78
N LYS A 17 13.99 9.80 -4.51
CA LYS A 17 14.40 10.20 -3.15
C LYS A 17 13.25 10.16 -2.15
N ALA A 18 12.06 10.62 -2.56
CA ALA A 18 10.88 10.63 -1.70
C ALA A 18 10.44 9.19 -1.37
N PHE A 19 10.34 8.31 -2.36
CA PHE A 19 9.95 6.92 -2.14
C PHE A 19 11.04 6.08 -1.46
N LEU A 20 12.33 6.41 -1.63
CA LEU A 20 13.43 5.73 -0.93
C LEU A 20 13.34 5.97 0.57
N LEU A 21 13.15 7.24 0.97
CA LEU A 21 12.94 7.58 2.38
C LEU A 21 11.74 6.82 2.95
N LEU A 22 10.63 6.80 2.22
CA LEU A 22 9.44 6.06 2.62
C LEU A 22 9.66 4.55 2.69
N GLY A 23 10.44 3.97 1.77
CA GLY A 23 10.80 2.55 1.79
C GLY A 23 11.67 2.16 2.99
N LEU A 24 12.40 3.12 3.56
CA LEU A 24 13.21 2.94 4.76
C LEU A 24 12.45 3.23 6.07
N THR A 25 11.31 3.93 6.02
CA THR A 25 10.63 4.41 7.24
C THR A 25 9.19 3.97 7.40
N SER A 26 8.56 3.35 6.39
CA SER A 26 7.12 3.06 6.44
C SER A 26 6.82 1.71 7.12
N PHE A 27 6.49 1.73 8.41
CA PHE A 27 6.07 0.55 9.19
C PHE A 27 4.56 0.49 9.41
N GLY A 28 4.05 -0.69 9.77
CA GLY A 28 2.62 -0.88 10.09
C GLY A 28 1.75 -1.33 8.92
N GLY A 29 2.37 -1.80 7.83
CA GLY A 29 1.68 -2.44 6.72
C GLY A 29 0.95 -1.48 5.78
N PRO A 30 0.12 -2.01 4.85
CA PRO A 30 -0.41 -1.23 3.73
C PRO A 30 -1.22 0.00 4.11
N VAL A 31 -2.00 -0.08 5.20
CA VAL A 31 -2.80 1.05 5.68
C VAL A 31 -1.90 2.17 6.20
N ALA A 32 -0.85 1.82 6.92
CA ALA A 32 0.15 2.78 7.32
C ALA A 32 0.85 3.41 6.12
N HIS A 33 1.21 2.64 5.10
CA HIS A 33 1.81 3.19 3.86
C HIS A 33 0.92 4.25 3.23
N LEU A 34 -0.40 4.02 3.17
CA LEU A 34 -1.35 5.02 2.68
C LEU A 34 -1.36 6.26 3.58
N GLY A 35 -1.15 6.12 4.89
CA GLY A 35 -0.97 7.25 5.79
C GLY A 35 0.33 8.02 5.53
N TYR A 36 1.46 7.33 5.41
CA TYR A 36 2.76 7.93 5.07
C TYR A 36 2.71 8.68 3.73
N PHE A 37 2.09 8.06 2.71
CA PHE A 37 1.94 8.66 1.38
C PHE A 37 1.07 9.91 1.41
N ARG A 38 -0.04 9.90 2.18
CA ARG A 38 -0.84 11.11 2.40
C ARG A 38 0.00 12.20 3.06
N SER A 39 0.68 11.88 4.16
CA SER A 39 1.49 12.87 4.89
C SER A 39 2.57 13.49 4.01
N GLU A 40 3.29 12.69 3.22
CA GLU A 40 4.37 13.19 2.38
C GLU A 40 3.87 13.87 1.10
N PHE A 41 2.94 13.25 0.36
CA PHE A 41 2.56 13.71 -0.99
C PHE A 41 1.35 14.64 -1.00
N VAL A 42 0.45 14.53 -0.04
CA VAL A 42 -0.68 15.45 0.11
C VAL A 42 -0.28 16.59 1.05
N ALA A 43 -0.07 16.30 2.34
CA ALA A 43 0.08 17.36 3.35
C ALA A 43 1.39 18.17 3.22
N ARG A 44 2.52 17.55 2.87
CA ARG A 44 3.81 18.23 2.84
C ARG A 44 4.19 18.74 1.45
N ARG A 45 4.25 17.85 0.46
CA ARG A 45 4.69 18.18 -0.91
C ARG A 45 3.59 18.77 -1.79
N GLN A 46 2.32 18.56 -1.43
CA GLN A 46 1.17 19.06 -2.17
C GLN A 46 1.21 18.64 -3.66
N TRP A 47 1.60 17.38 -3.92
CA TRP A 47 1.58 16.81 -5.28
C TRP A 47 0.16 16.57 -5.79
N LEU A 48 -0.79 16.35 -4.89
CA LEU A 48 -2.20 16.15 -5.16
C LEU A 48 -3.05 16.54 -3.96
N THR A 49 -4.33 16.81 -4.21
CA THR A 49 -5.33 17.14 -3.18
C THR A 49 -5.81 15.93 -2.40
N GLU A 50 -6.46 16.16 -1.27
CA GLU A 50 -7.08 15.11 -0.43
C GLU A 50 -8.10 14.27 -1.20
N SER A 51 -8.95 14.90 -2.02
CA SER A 51 -9.94 14.20 -2.82
C SER A 51 -9.30 13.37 -3.95
N ALA A 52 -8.30 13.93 -4.63
CA ALA A 52 -7.54 13.21 -5.64
C ALA A 52 -6.80 12.00 -5.06
N TYR A 53 -6.23 12.13 -3.86
CA TYR A 53 -5.60 11.03 -3.15
C TYR A 53 -6.62 9.96 -2.75
N ALA A 54 -7.76 10.35 -2.19
CA ALA A 54 -8.83 9.43 -1.82
C ALA A 54 -9.36 8.63 -3.01
N ASP A 55 -9.59 9.30 -4.14
CA ASP A 55 -10.03 8.67 -5.39
C ASP A 55 -9.03 7.61 -5.87
N LEU A 56 -7.73 7.92 -5.76
CA LEU A 56 -6.67 7.00 -6.12
C LEU A 56 -6.61 5.80 -5.16
N VAL A 57 -6.75 6.04 -3.86
CA VAL A 57 -6.82 4.97 -2.85
C VAL A 57 -8.04 4.09 -3.09
N ALA A 58 -9.22 4.66 -3.31
CA ALA A 58 -10.45 3.92 -3.59
C ALA A 58 -10.31 3.05 -4.84
N LEU A 59 -9.73 3.58 -5.92
CA LEU A 59 -9.44 2.81 -7.12
C LEU A 59 -8.52 1.63 -6.81
N CYS A 60 -7.38 1.86 -6.16
CA CYS A 60 -6.40 0.81 -5.88
C CYS A 60 -6.89 -0.23 -4.86
N GLN A 61 -7.84 0.13 -3.99
CA GLN A 61 -8.49 -0.81 -3.07
C GLN A 61 -9.54 -1.69 -3.77
N PHE A 62 -10.09 -1.22 -4.90
CA PHE A 62 -11.05 -1.98 -5.70
C PHE A 62 -10.36 -2.96 -6.66
N LEU A 63 -9.18 -2.59 -7.16
CA LEU A 63 -8.39 -3.47 -8.02
C LEU A 63 -7.73 -4.59 -7.21
N PRO A 64 -7.61 -5.81 -7.77
CA PRO A 64 -6.73 -6.78 -7.17
C PRO A 64 -5.27 -6.35 -7.30
N GLY A 65 -4.48 -6.78 -6.33
CA GLY A 65 -3.07 -6.47 -6.17
C GLY A 65 -2.76 -5.71 -4.87
N PRO A 66 -1.47 -5.37 -4.68
CA PRO A 66 -1.01 -4.65 -3.50
C PRO A 66 -1.43 -3.18 -3.55
N ALA A 67 -2.60 -2.86 -2.97
CA ALA A 67 -3.22 -1.54 -3.04
C ALA A 67 -2.28 -0.37 -2.68
N SER A 68 -1.55 -0.44 -1.56
CA SER A 68 -0.60 0.64 -1.19
C SER A 68 0.50 0.83 -2.23
N SER A 69 1.04 -0.25 -2.80
CA SER A 69 2.09 -0.17 -3.82
C SER A 69 1.54 0.30 -5.17
N GLN A 70 0.29 -0.04 -5.50
CA GLN A 70 -0.42 0.53 -6.65
C GLN A 70 -0.60 2.05 -6.50
N VAL A 71 -0.98 2.54 -5.31
CA VAL A 71 -1.05 3.98 -5.03
C VAL A 71 0.33 4.63 -5.21
N GLY A 72 1.40 4.04 -4.65
CA GLY A 72 2.77 4.54 -4.83
C GLY A 72 3.20 4.59 -6.30
N PHE A 73 2.94 3.52 -7.06
CA PHE A 73 3.19 3.44 -8.49
C PHE A 73 2.44 4.52 -9.27
N ALA A 74 1.15 4.71 -9.00
CA ALA A 74 0.32 5.75 -9.60
C ALA A 74 0.81 7.16 -9.29
N LEU A 75 1.22 7.44 -8.04
CA LEU A 75 1.80 8.73 -7.66
C LEU A 75 3.10 9.03 -8.43
N GLY A 76 3.97 8.04 -8.56
CA GLY A 76 5.18 8.14 -9.39
C GLY A 76 4.84 8.39 -10.86
N LEU A 77 3.85 7.66 -11.39
CA LEU A 77 3.36 7.78 -12.76
C LEU A 77 2.82 9.18 -13.06
N MET A 78 2.02 9.75 -12.16
CA MET A 78 1.49 11.11 -12.28
C MET A 78 2.60 12.15 -12.24
N ARG A 79 3.58 11.98 -11.34
CA ARG A 79 4.63 12.98 -11.12
C ARG A 79 5.67 13.03 -12.24
N ALA A 80 6.11 11.87 -12.73
CA ALA A 80 7.23 11.78 -13.67
C ALA A 80 7.06 10.70 -14.76
N GLY A 81 5.82 10.30 -15.08
CA GLY A 81 5.52 9.33 -16.13
C GLY A 81 5.98 7.92 -15.78
N PRO A 82 6.12 7.01 -16.78
CA PRO A 82 6.46 5.60 -16.55
C PRO A 82 7.74 5.40 -15.74
N TRP A 83 8.75 6.24 -15.96
CA TRP A 83 9.99 6.22 -15.18
C TRP A 83 9.78 6.66 -13.73
N GLY A 84 8.89 7.61 -13.48
CA GLY A 84 8.46 7.95 -12.13
C GLY A 84 7.79 6.77 -11.43
N ALA A 85 6.92 6.05 -12.14
CA ALA A 85 6.26 4.85 -11.61
C ALA A 85 7.27 3.75 -11.23
N ALA A 86 8.22 3.47 -12.14
CA ALA A 86 9.29 2.50 -11.91
C ALA A 86 10.19 2.91 -10.74
N MET A 87 10.62 4.18 -10.67
CA MET A 87 11.46 4.65 -9.57
C MET A 87 10.72 4.69 -8.23
N ALA A 88 9.43 5.03 -8.21
CA ALA A 88 8.61 4.97 -7.00
C ALA A 88 8.53 3.54 -6.46
N TRP A 89 8.23 2.57 -7.33
CA TRP A 89 8.17 1.16 -6.93
C TRP A 89 9.53 0.64 -6.46
N LEU A 90 10.59 0.86 -7.24
CA LEU A 90 11.95 0.41 -6.88
C LEU A 90 12.39 1.01 -5.55
N ALA A 91 12.30 2.33 -5.38
CA ALA A 91 12.78 2.98 -4.18
C ALA A 91 11.99 2.58 -2.92
N PHE A 92 10.68 2.34 -3.05
CA PHE A 92 9.85 1.92 -1.93
C PHE A 92 10.00 0.43 -1.57
N THR A 93 10.31 -0.42 -2.55
CA THR A 93 10.26 -1.89 -2.42
C THR A 93 11.63 -2.51 -2.24
N LEU A 94 12.66 -1.97 -2.89
CA LEU A 94 13.97 -2.59 -2.94
C LEU A 94 14.69 -2.65 -1.59
N PRO A 95 14.63 -1.63 -0.69
CA PRO A 95 15.31 -1.71 0.60
C PRO A 95 14.89 -2.95 1.41
N SER A 96 13.59 -3.21 1.52
CA SER A 96 13.09 -4.36 2.27
C SER A 96 13.29 -5.69 1.55
N ALA A 97 13.15 -5.72 0.23
CA ALA A 97 13.48 -6.91 -0.55
C ALA A 97 14.96 -7.31 -0.34
N ILE A 98 15.91 -6.36 -0.34
CA ILE A 98 17.32 -6.64 -0.09
C ILE A 98 17.51 -7.24 1.31
N VAL A 99 16.97 -6.61 2.35
CA VAL A 99 17.12 -7.10 3.74
C VAL A 99 16.55 -8.52 3.87
N LEU A 100 15.39 -8.77 3.28
CA LEU A 100 14.74 -10.07 3.30
C LEU A 100 15.52 -11.15 2.54
N VAL A 101 16.09 -10.81 1.38
CA VAL A 101 16.96 -11.75 0.63
C VAL A 101 18.24 -12.05 1.40
N LEU A 102 18.85 -11.04 2.04
CA LEU A 102 20.02 -11.27 2.91
C LEU A 102 19.68 -12.18 4.09
N PHE A 103 18.51 -11.98 4.71
CA PHE A 103 18.01 -12.83 5.78
C PHE A 103 17.80 -14.29 5.30
N ALA A 104 17.26 -14.49 4.09
CA ALA A 104 17.12 -15.83 3.50
C ALA A 104 18.46 -16.57 3.35
N PHE A 105 19.55 -15.85 3.08
CA PHE A 105 20.90 -16.40 2.97
C PHE A 105 21.62 -16.56 4.32
N GLY A 106 20.91 -16.42 5.44
CA GLY A 106 21.44 -16.66 6.78
C GLY A 106 22.12 -15.45 7.43
N ALA A 107 21.93 -14.24 6.90
CA ALA A 107 22.34 -13.04 7.61
C ALA A 107 21.45 -12.83 8.85
N ALA A 108 22.05 -12.82 10.04
CA ALA A 108 21.37 -12.36 11.26
C ALA A 108 21.30 -10.82 11.21
N VAL A 109 20.16 -10.28 10.78
CA VAL A 109 20.04 -8.82 10.54
C VAL A 109 19.34 -8.08 11.69
N LEU A 110 18.63 -8.77 12.59
CA LEU A 110 17.72 -8.11 13.55
C LEU A 110 17.62 -8.81 14.90
N ASP A 111 18.74 -9.05 15.58
CA ASP A 111 18.76 -9.61 16.93
C ASP A 111 19.24 -8.62 18.00
N GLY A 112 18.67 -8.75 19.19
CA GLY A 112 19.07 -8.02 20.41
C GLY A 112 18.09 -6.94 20.89
N PRO A 113 18.26 -6.46 22.14
CA PRO A 113 17.29 -5.56 22.79
C PRO A 113 17.09 -4.23 22.04
N ILE A 114 18.16 -3.67 21.47
CA ILE A 114 18.11 -2.41 20.74
C ILE A 114 17.30 -2.57 19.44
N ALA A 115 17.54 -3.64 18.67
CA ALA A 115 16.80 -3.90 17.44
C ALA A 115 15.31 -4.12 17.72
N SER A 116 15.00 -4.92 18.75
CA SER A 116 13.62 -5.13 19.22
C SER A 116 12.93 -3.83 19.61
N GLY A 117 13.61 -2.97 20.39
CA GLY A 117 13.05 -1.69 20.83
C GLY A 117 12.85 -0.69 19.70
N ILE A 118 13.73 -0.66 18.71
CA ILE A 118 13.54 0.12 17.49
C ILE A 118 12.30 -0.38 16.73
N ILE A 119 12.16 -1.68 16.50
CA ILE A 119 11.00 -2.27 15.83
C ILE A 119 9.71 -1.97 16.60
N HIS A 120 9.73 -2.05 17.92
CA HIS A 120 8.61 -1.72 18.79
C HIS A 120 8.19 -0.25 18.62
N GLY A 121 9.14 0.69 18.72
CA GLY A 121 8.89 2.10 18.46
C GLY A 121 8.35 2.35 17.04
N LEU A 122 8.85 1.63 16.04
CA LEU A 122 8.37 1.73 14.66
C LEU A 122 6.94 1.22 14.46
N LYS A 123 6.49 0.24 15.26
CA LYS A 123 5.06 -0.13 15.33
C LYS A 123 4.23 0.99 15.98
N VAL A 124 4.73 1.57 17.08
CA VAL A 124 4.06 2.67 17.79
C VAL A 124 3.91 3.91 16.88
N VAL A 125 4.93 4.28 16.10
CA VAL A 125 4.82 5.43 15.20
C VAL A 125 3.83 5.21 14.06
N ALA A 126 3.63 3.96 13.63
CA ALA A 126 2.62 3.64 12.63
C ALA A 126 1.21 4.03 13.13
N VAL A 127 0.92 3.84 14.43
CA VAL A 127 -0.34 4.27 15.05
C VAL A 127 -0.51 5.79 14.89
N ALA A 128 0.50 6.58 15.25
CA ALA A 128 0.47 8.03 15.13
C ALA A 128 0.24 8.50 13.69
N ILE A 129 0.90 7.86 12.72
CA ILE A 129 0.84 8.23 11.30
C ILE A 129 -0.50 7.84 10.67
N VAL A 130 -0.99 6.63 10.95
CA VAL A 130 -2.32 6.21 10.49
C VAL A 130 -3.40 7.08 11.12
N ALA A 131 -3.33 7.35 12.43
CA ALA A 131 -4.29 8.22 13.12
C ALA A 131 -4.30 9.62 12.50
N HIS A 132 -3.13 10.20 12.22
CA HIS A 132 -3.04 11.51 11.56
C HIS A 132 -3.62 11.47 10.14
N ALA A 133 -3.39 10.38 9.40
CA ALA A 133 -3.95 10.19 8.08
C ALA A 133 -5.48 10.11 8.09
N VAL A 134 -6.03 9.22 8.93
CA VAL A 134 -7.48 9.02 9.09
C VAL A 134 -8.15 10.31 9.54
N TRP A 135 -7.59 11.01 10.53
CA TRP A 135 -8.13 12.27 11.02
C TRP A 135 -8.24 13.33 9.92
N GLY A 136 -7.17 13.49 9.14
CA GLY A 136 -7.15 14.47 8.06
C GLY A 136 -8.03 14.08 6.87
N MET A 137 -8.11 12.80 6.50
CA MET A 137 -9.04 12.32 5.48
C MET A 137 -10.50 12.46 5.92
N ALA A 138 -10.82 12.10 7.16
CA ALA A 138 -12.18 12.22 7.69
C ALA A 138 -12.72 13.65 7.61
N ARG A 139 -11.89 14.65 7.97
CA ARG A 139 -12.27 16.07 7.89
C ARG A 139 -12.57 16.56 6.48
N ASN A 140 -11.88 16.01 5.47
CA ASN A 140 -12.02 16.46 4.07
C ASN A 140 -13.04 15.62 3.27
N LEU A 141 -13.16 14.32 3.58
CA LEU A 141 -13.95 13.37 2.81
C LEU A 141 -15.30 13.06 3.47
N CYS A 142 -15.41 13.20 4.80
CA CYS A 142 -16.64 12.99 5.57
C CYS A 142 -17.12 14.27 6.30
N PRO A 143 -17.27 15.44 5.62
CA PRO A 143 -17.65 16.70 6.25
C PRO A 143 -19.15 16.81 6.60
N ASP A 144 -19.99 15.86 6.17
CA ASP A 144 -21.43 15.83 6.47
C ASP A 144 -21.86 14.50 7.11
N ASN A 145 -23.04 14.54 7.75
CA ASN A 145 -23.59 13.41 8.49
C ASN A 145 -23.81 12.17 7.62
N THR A 146 -24.16 12.34 6.34
CA THR A 146 -24.36 11.23 5.41
C THR A 146 -23.05 10.48 5.18
N ARG A 147 -21.97 11.20 4.84
CA ARG A 147 -20.66 10.59 4.61
C ARG A 147 -20.02 10.06 5.90
N ALA A 148 -20.21 10.74 7.03
CA ALA A 148 -19.82 10.21 8.33
C ALA A 148 -20.56 8.88 8.65
N GLY A 149 -21.86 8.80 8.34
CA GLY A 149 -22.65 7.57 8.47
C GLY A 149 -22.16 6.44 7.56
N ILE A 150 -21.79 6.73 6.31
CA ILE A 150 -21.19 5.77 5.39
C ILE A 150 -19.85 5.25 5.94
N ALA A 151 -18.99 6.14 6.46
CA ALA A 151 -17.73 5.75 7.06
C ALA A 151 -17.92 4.84 8.28
N LEU A 152 -18.90 5.16 9.15
CA LEU A 152 -19.24 4.31 10.29
C LEU A 152 -19.75 2.94 9.84
N ALA A 153 -20.66 2.88 8.86
CA ALA A 153 -21.16 1.63 8.31
C ALA A 153 -20.04 0.77 7.70
N ALA A 154 -19.06 1.40 7.05
CA ALA A 154 -17.87 0.73 6.54
C ALA A 154 -16.99 0.16 7.66
N VAL A 155 -16.77 0.91 8.77
CA VAL A 155 -16.07 0.38 9.95
C VAL A 155 -16.77 -0.88 10.45
N LEU A 156 -18.09 -0.82 10.67
CA LEU A 156 -18.87 -1.94 11.18
C LEU A 156 -18.81 -3.15 10.24
N THR A 157 -18.90 -2.92 8.93
CA THR A 157 -18.84 -3.98 7.92
C THR A 157 -17.48 -4.68 7.93
N VAL A 158 -16.38 -3.92 7.97
CA VAL A 158 -15.01 -4.47 7.98
C VAL A 158 -14.75 -5.27 9.25
N VAL A 159 -15.17 -4.75 10.41
CA VAL A 159 -14.96 -5.44 11.70
C VAL A 159 -15.79 -6.73 11.79
N MET A 160 -17.01 -6.74 11.28
CA MET A 160 -17.91 -7.90 11.38
C MET A 160 -17.62 -8.99 10.34
N VAL A 161 -17.39 -8.62 9.08
CA VAL A 161 -17.22 -9.58 7.98
C VAL A 161 -15.79 -10.13 7.93
N SER A 162 -14.80 -9.37 8.43
CA SER A 162 -13.36 -9.68 8.38
C SER A 162 -12.83 -9.95 6.96
N GLY A 163 -11.53 -9.81 6.77
CA GLY A 163 -10.86 -10.14 5.50
C GLY A 163 -11.18 -9.24 4.29
N PRO A 164 -10.83 -9.68 3.08
CA PRO A 164 -10.92 -8.89 1.84
C PRO A 164 -12.34 -8.53 1.45
N LEU A 165 -13.24 -9.50 1.61
CA LEU A 165 -14.65 -9.35 1.25
C LEU A 165 -15.30 -8.22 2.06
N GLY A 166 -14.93 -8.05 3.33
CA GLY A 166 -15.39 -6.93 4.15
C GLY A 166 -14.98 -5.57 3.58
N GLN A 167 -13.75 -5.43 3.08
CA GLN A 167 -13.28 -4.18 2.47
C GLN A 167 -13.98 -3.89 1.13
N VAL A 168 -14.07 -4.89 0.25
CA VAL A 168 -14.73 -4.75 -1.05
C VAL A 168 -16.22 -4.45 -0.86
N ALA A 169 -16.89 -5.15 0.06
CA ALA A 169 -18.30 -4.90 0.40
C ALA A 169 -18.49 -3.50 0.98
N ALA A 170 -17.62 -3.04 1.88
CA ALA A 170 -17.70 -1.69 2.44
C ALA A 170 -17.58 -0.60 1.36
N ILE A 171 -16.64 -0.75 0.41
CA ILE A 171 -16.50 0.19 -0.72
C ILE A 171 -17.73 0.14 -1.63
N ALA A 172 -18.20 -1.06 -1.98
CA ALA A 172 -19.34 -1.23 -2.87
C ALA A 172 -20.63 -0.65 -2.25
N LEU A 173 -20.92 -0.98 -0.98
CA LEU A 173 -22.06 -0.45 -0.24
C LEU A 173 -21.94 1.06 -0.06
N GLY A 174 -20.77 1.56 0.33
CA GLY A 174 -20.51 3.00 0.44
C GLY A 174 -20.74 3.72 -0.88
N GLY A 175 -20.28 3.15 -1.99
CA GLY A 175 -20.50 3.69 -3.33
C GLY A 175 -21.97 3.70 -3.75
N LEU A 176 -22.73 2.64 -3.46
CA LEU A 176 -24.16 2.56 -3.75
C LEU A 176 -24.98 3.55 -2.91
N VAL A 177 -24.69 3.66 -1.62
CA VAL A 177 -25.32 4.64 -0.73
C VAL A 177 -24.95 6.06 -1.15
N GLY A 178 -23.69 6.30 -1.53
CA GLY A 178 -23.25 7.58 -2.08
C GLY A 178 -23.95 7.94 -3.39
N LEU A 179 -24.17 6.96 -4.27
CA LEU A 179 -24.93 7.16 -5.49
C LEU A 179 -26.38 7.59 -5.21
N ALA A 180 -26.99 7.11 -4.11
CA ALA A 180 -28.35 7.46 -3.73
C ALA A 180 -28.43 8.79 -2.97
N LEU A 181 -27.52 9.03 -2.01
CA LEU A 181 -27.64 10.09 -1.00
C LEU A 181 -26.65 11.24 -1.19
N CYS A 182 -25.61 11.07 -2.01
CA CYS A 182 -24.59 12.09 -2.27
C CYS A 182 -24.68 12.63 -3.70
N ARG A 183 -25.88 12.81 -4.28
CA ARG A 183 -26.03 13.44 -5.60
C ARG A 183 -25.91 14.96 -5.53
N ASP A 184 -26.59 15.56 -4.56
CA ASP A 184 -26.81 17.01 -4.51
C ASP A 184 -25.82 17.79 -3.63
N SER A 185 -24.85 17.14 -2.97
CA SER A 185 -23.86 17.91 -2.22
C SER A 185 -23.07 18.78 -3.20
N VAL A 186 -23.04 20.09 -2.93
CA VAL A 186 -22.46 21.14 -3.75
C VAL A 186 -21.20 20.65 -4.46
N ALA A 187 -21.20 20.77 -5.79
CA ALA A 187 -20.06 20.41 -6.62
C ALA A 187 -18.79 21.02 -6.01
N ALA A 188 -17.91 20.16 -5.49
CA ALA A 188 -16.55 20.58 -5.24
C ALA A 188 -16.02 21.17 -6.56
N PRO A 189 -15.33 22.33 -6.53
CA PRO A 189 -14.78 22.94 -7.73
C PRO A 189 -14.04 21.86 -8.50
N ALA A 190 -14.33 21.76 -9.80
CA ALA A 190 -13.91 20.70 -10.73
C ALA A 190 -12.69 19.97 -10.18
N SER A 191 -12.90 18.78 -9.62
CA SER A 191 -11.88 17.99 -8.95
C SER A 191 -10.62 18.05 -9.80
N GLU A 192 -9.55 18.65 -9.26
CA GLU A 192 -8.28 18.83 -9.98
C GLU A 192 -7.99 17.52 -10.71
N SER A 193 -7.95 17.61 -12.04
CA SER A 193 -7.97 16.43 -12.88
C SER A 193 -6.73 15.59 -12.55
N LEU A 194 -6.94 14.39 -12.03
CA LEU A 194 -5.89 13.38 -11.97
C LEU A 194 -5.52 13.12 -13.44
N SER A 195 -4.41 13.70 -13.89
CA SER A 195 -3.93 13.53 -15.25
C SER A 195 -2.88 12.43 -15.24
N PHE A 196 -3.30 11.25 -15.66
CA PHE A 196 -2.38 10.14 -15.87
C PHE A 196 -1.85 10.18 -17.30
N PRO A 197 -0.52 10.18 -17.52
CA PRO A 197 0.07 10.18 -18.86
C PRO A 197 0.05 8.77 -19.48
N VAL A 198 -1.14 8.14 -19.55
CA VAL A 198 -1.34 6.80 -20.10
C VAL A 198 -2.31 6.87 -21.28
N SER A 199 -1.88 6.39 -22.45
CA SER A 199 -2.73 6.32 -23.64
C SER A 199 -3.73 5.17 -23.55
N ARG A 200 -4.86 5.27 -24.25
CA ARG A 200 -5.85 4.17 -24.31
C ARG A 200 -5.26 2.88 -24.86
N LEU A 201 -4.36 2.98 -25.85
CA LEU A 201 -3.67 1.82 -26.40
C LEU A 201 -2.79 1.15 -25.34
N ALA A 202 -2.01 1.92 -24.58
CA ALA A 202 -1.21 1.38 -23.48
C ALA A 202 -2.09 0.68 -22.43
N GLY A 203 -3.25 1.25 -22.11
CA GLY A 203 -4.22 0.61 -21.22
C GLY A 203 -4.75 -0.73 -21.78
N LEU A 204 -5.19 -0.76 -23.04
CA LEU A 204 -5.67 -1.99 -23.67
C LEU A 204 -4.58 -3.07 -23.78
N VAL A 205 -3.35 -2.67 -24.10
CA VAL A 205 -2.20 -3.58 -24.11
C VAL A 205 -1.93 -4.11 -22.71
N ALA A 206 -1.98 -3.27 -21.67
CA ALA A 206 -1.77 -3.71 -20.29
C ALA A 206 -2.87 -4.69 -19.83
N LEU A 207 -4.14 -4.47 -20.19
CA LEU A 207 -5.23 -5.41 -19.92
C LEU A 207 -5.07 -6.73 -20.68
N GLY A 208 -4.66 -6.65 -21.95
CA GLY A 208 -4.36 -7.82 -22.78
C GLY A 208 -3.20 -8.63 -22.22
N LEU A 209 -2.13 -7.98 -21.76
CA LEU A 209 -1.00 -8.61 -21.08
C LEU A 209 -1.43 -9.21 -19.74
N PHE A 210 -2.28 -8.50 -18.98
CA PHE A 210 -2.78 -9.00 -17.71
C PHE A 210 -3.50 -10.35 -17.88
N GLY A 211 -4.51 -10.38 -18.77
CA GLY A 211 -5.28 -11.59 -19.03
C GLY A 211 -4.46 -12.67 -19.76
N GLY A 212 -3.61 -12.26 -20.70
CA GLY A 212 -2.73 -13.15 -21.44
C GLY A 212 -1.76 -13.89 -20.53
N LEU A 213 -1.07 -13.20 -19.62
CA LEU A 213 -0.17 -13.82 -18.65
C LEU A 213 -0.93 -14.68 -17.63
N LEU A 214 -2.12 -14.25 -17.19
CA LEU A 214 -2.95 -15.01 -16.25
C LEU A 214 -3.39 -16.37 -16.82
N ILE A 215 -3.56 -16.48 -18.14
CA ILE A 215 -3.93 -17.72 -18.82
C ILE A 215 -2.69 -18.50 -19.27
N LEU A 216 -1.69 -17.82 -19.84
CA LEU A 216 -0.55 -18.47 -20.48
C LEU A 216 0.45 -19.04 -19.46
N LEU A 217 0.73 -18.34 -18.36
CA LEU A 217 1.68 -18.83 -17.34
C LEU A 217 1.25 -20.19 -16.74
N PRO A 218 -0.02 -20.41 -16.35
CA PRO A 218 -0.50 -21.73 -15.92
C PRO A 218 -0.32 -22.84 -16.97
N LEU A 219 -0.55 -22.52 -18.25
CA LEU A 219 -0.46 -23.50 -19.35
C LEU A 219 0.99 -23.87 -19.67
N LEU A 220 1.92 -22.95 -19.40
CA LEU A 220 3.35 -23.17 -19.57
C LEU A 220 4.01 -23.70 -18.29
N ALA A 221 3.32 -23.65 -17.15
CA ALA A 221 3.78 -24.25 -15.91
C ALA A 221 3.99 -25.76 -16.10
N GLY A 222 5.12 -26.28 -15.61
CA GLY A 222 5.59 -27.64 -15.82
C GLY A 222 6.70 -27.76 -16.88
N SER A 223 6.85 -26.77 -17.76
CA SER A 223 7.89 -26.81 -18.81
C SER A 223 9.28 -26.35 -18.34
N ALA A 224 9.33 -25.41 -17.38
CA ALA A 224 10.58 -24.97 -16.74
C ALA A 224 10.33 -24.49 -15.31
N GLY A 225 11.32 -24.66 -14.42
CA GLY A 225 11.18 -24.30 -13.01
C GLY A 225 10.85 -22.82 -12.77
N TRP A 226 11.48 -21.90 -13.51
CA TRP A 226 11.21 -20.46 -13.39
C TRP A 226 9.81 -20.07 -13.88
N LEU A 227 9.20 -20.83 -14.79
CA LEU A 227 7.81 -20.60 -15.23
C LEU A 227 6.81 -20.99 -14.14
N ASN A 228 7.10 -22.04 -13.36
CA ASN A 228 6.29 -22.42 -12.20
C ASN A 228 6.31 -21.29 -11.16
N VAL A 229 7.48 -20.72 -10.90
CA VAL A 229 7.62 -19.58 -10.00
C VAL A 229 6.89 -18.36 -10.56
N ALA A 230 7.07 -18.03 -11.84
CA ALA A 230 6.39 -16.90 -12.46
C ALA A 230 4.86 -17.03 -12.36
N ASP A 231 4.30 -18.21 -12.66
CA ASP A 231 2.86 -18.51 -12.52
C ASP A 231 2.38 -18.33 -11.07
N ALA A 232 2.99 -19.03 -10.12
CA ALA A 232 2.62 -19.02 -8.70
C ALA A 232 2.54 -17.58 -8.13
N PHE A 233 3.59 -16.79 -8.34
CA PHE A 233 3.66 -15.42 -7.81
C PHE A 233 2.77 -14.46 -8.59
N TYR A 234 2.67 -14.59 -9.91
CA TYR A 234 1.77 -13.76 -10.72
C TYR A 234 0.31 -14.01 -10.37
N ARG A 235 -0.10 -15.27 -10.21
CA ARG A 235 -1.46 -15.64 -9.82
C ARG A 235 -1.78 -15.19 -8.41
N SER A 236 -0.86 -15.40 -7.46
CA SER A 236 -0.99 -14.87 -6.10
C SER A 236 -1.19 -13.36 -6.12
N GLY A 237 -0.38 -12.61 -6.88
CA GLY A 237 -0.53 -11.17 -7.03
C GLY A 237 -1.85 -10.74 -7.69
N ALA A 238 -2.34 -11.50 -8.65
CA ALA A 238 -3.59 -11.22 -9.39
C ALA A 238 -4.86 -11.51 -8.58
N LEU A 239 -4.78 -12.35 -7.54
CA LEU A 239 -5.93 -12.78 -6.74
C LEU A 239 -6.04 -12.09 -5.37
N VAL A 240 -5.06 -11.26 -4.99
CA VAL A 240 -5.12 -10.54 -3.72
C VAL A 240 -6.06 -9.34 -3.83
N PHE A 241 -6.98 -9.23 -2.90
CA PHE A 241 -7.76 -8.03 -2.65
C PHE A 241 -7.45 -7.49 -1.27
N GLY A 242 -7.22 -6.19 -1.14
CA GLY A 242 -7.18 -5.52 0.17
C GLY A 242 -6.05 -5.96 1.11
N GLY A 243 -4.90 -5.27 1.05
CA GLY A 243 -3.86 -5.36 2.06
C GLY A 243 -2.97 -6.63 2.02
N GLY A 244 -1.92 -6.61 2.84
CA GLY A 244 -0.77 -7.50 2.72
C GLY A 244 -0.98 -8.88 3.32
N HIS A 245 -1.88 -9.05 4.29
CA HIS A 245 -2.06 -10.34 4.97
C HIS A 245 -2.86 -11.35 4.14
N VAL A 246 -3.63 -10.85 3.17
CA VAL A 246 -4.48 -11.66 2.28
C VAL A 246 -3.63 -12.43 1.27
N VAL A 247 -2.43 -11.94 0.96
CA VAL A 247 -1.49 -12.64 0.08
C VAL A 247 -0.83 -13.85 0.74
N LEU A 248 -0.80 -13.90 2.07
CA LEU A 248 -0.04 -14.92 2.78
C LEU A 248 -0.62 -16.31 2.59
N PRO A 249 -1.93 -16.57 2.75
CA PRO A 249 -2.48 -17.90 2.49
C PRO A 249 -2.29 -18.34 1.03
N LEU A 250 -2.34 -17.40 0.08
CA LEU A 250 -2.11 -17.68 -1.34
C LEU A 250 -0.65 -18.09 -1.57
N LEU A 251 0.31 -17.31 -1.06
CA LEU A 251 1.73 -17.65 -1.16
C LEU A 251 2.06 -18.94 -0.43
N GLU A 252 1.51 -19.18 0.75
CA GLU A 252 1.69 -20.41 1.52
C GLU A 252 1.20 -21.62 0.72
N ALA A 253 0.02 -21.54 0.11
CA ALA A 253 -0.51 -22.59 -0.75
C ALA A 253 0.43 -22.86 -1.94
N GLU A 254 0.97 -21.83 -2.58
CA GLU A 254 1.84 -21.97 -3.74
C GLU A 254 3.25 -22.49 -3.40
N VAL A 255 3.86 -22.08 -2.28
CA VAL A 255 5.28 -22.38 -1.97
C VAL A 255 5.48 -23.51 -0.96
N VAL A 256 4.54 -23.70 -0.03
CA VAL A 256 4.64 -24.73 1.01
C VAL A 256 4.04 -26.04 0.52
N GLN A 257 2.86 -26.00 -0.12
CA GLN A 257 2.24 -27.23 -0.64
C GLN A 257 2.99 -27.81 -1.83
N SER A 258 3.69 -26.97 -2.62
CA SER A 258 4.61 -27.42 -3.67
C SER A 258 5.91 -28.04 -3.13
N GLY A 259 6.18 -27.90 -1.83
CA GLY A 259 7.40 -28.39 -1.19
C GLY A 259 8.65 -27.54 -1.47
N TRP A 260 8.52 -26.35 -2.08
CA TRP A 260 9.67 -25.48 -2.33
C TRP A 260 10.23 -24.85 -1.06
N VAL A 261 9.36 -24.51 -0.10
CA VAL A 261 9.72 -23.88 1.17
C VAL A 261 9.02 -24.60 2.31
N SER A 262 9.72 -24.88 3.41
CA SER A 262 9.10 -25.49 4.59
C SER A 262 8.18 -24.51 5.32
N ALA A 263 7.18 -25.02 6.05
CA ALA A 263 6.30 -24.19 6.87
C ALA A 263 7.08 -23.36 7.91
N GLU A 264 8.15 -23.91 8.49
CA GLU A 264 9.02 -23.21 9.42
C GLU A 264 9.76 -22.05 8.76
N GLN A 265 10.36 -22.26 7.58
CA GLN A 265 11.02 -21.20 6.82
C GLN A 265 10.04 -20.11 6.39
N PHE A 266 8.81 -20.49 6.03
CA PHE A 266 7.75 -19.55 5.69
C PHE A 266 7.38 -18.67 6.89
N LEU A 267 7.11 -19.27 8.05
CA LEU A 267 6.76 -18.55 9.28
C LEU A 267 7.89 -17.66 9.78
N THR A 268 9.14 -18.15 9.76
CA THR A 268 10.32 -17.36 10.14
C THR A 268 10.51 -16.15 9.22
N GLY A 269 10.42 -16.34 7.91
CA GLY A 269 10.53 -15.24 6.97
C GLY A 269 9.37 -14.25 7.06
N TYR A 270 8.15 -14.73 7.35
CA TYR A 270 7.01 -13.87 7.61
C TYR A 270 7.23 -13.01 8.86
N GLY A 271 7.77 -13.60 9.93
CA GLY A 271 8.19 -12.86 11.12
C GLY A 271 9.20 -11.76 10.80
N ALA A 272 10.23 -12.06 10.00
CA ALA A 272 11.21 -11.08 9.54
C ALA A 272 10.57 -9.97 8.68
N ALA A 273 9.68 -10.31 7.76
CA ALA A 273 9.01 -9.33 6.90
C ALA A 273 8.15 -8.33 7.68
N GLN A 274 7.60 -8.75 8.83
CA GLN A 274 6.82 -7.90 9.73
C GLN A 274 7.69 -6.91 10.53
N ALA A 275 9.01 -7.15 10.58
CA ALA A 275 9.99 -6.32 11.28
C ALA A 275 10.71 -5.32 10.36
N ILE A 276 10.43 -5.33 9.06
CA ILE A 276 11.16 -4.54 8.06
C ILE A 276 10.21 -3.47 7.46
N PRO A 277 10.69 -2.23 7.22
CA PRO A 277 9.85 -1.19 6.63
C PRO A 277 9.47 -1.50 5.19
N GLY A 278 8.32 -1.01 4.76
CA GLY A 278 7.89 -1.08 3.36
C GLY A 278 6.93 -2.23 3.07
N PRO A 279 6.74 -2.57 1.79
CA PRO A 279 5.65 -3.45 1.38
C PRO A 279 5.88 -4.90 1.81
N LEU A 280 4.91 -5.48 2.54
CA LEU A 280 4.91 -6.90 2.93
C LEU A 280 5.08 -7.86 1.74
N PHE A 281 4.65 -7.45 0.54
CA PHE A 281 4.83 -8.20 -0.70
C PHE A 281 6.30 -8.46 -1.05
N THR A 282 7.27 -7.75 -0.44
CA THR A 282 8.71 -8.05 -0.56
C THR A 282 9.09 -9.41 0.04
N PHE A 283 8.22 -9.99 0.86
CA PHE A 283 8.31 -11.38 1.29
C PHE A 283 8.39 -12.36 0.11
N SER A 284 7.84 -12.00 -1.06
CA SER A 284 8.03 -12.78 -2.29
C SER A 284 9.50 -12.93 -2.71
N ALA A 285 10.33 -11.92 -2.48
CA ALA A 285 11.77 -11.99 -2.79
C ALA A 285 12.49 -12.96 -1.85
N TYR A 286 12.13 -12.96 -0.56
CA TYR A 286 12.61 -13.96 0.41
C TYR A 286 12.22 -15.37 -0.01
N LEU A 287 10.94 -15.60 -0.30
CA LEU A 287 10.46 -16.91 -0.74
C LEU A 287 11.18 -17.35 -2.02
N GLY A 288 11.32 -16.45 -3.01
CA GLY A 288 12.07 -16.73 -4.23
C GLY A 288 13.54 -17.07 -3.99
N ALA A 289 14.19 -16.47 -2.99
CA ALA A 289 15.58 -16.79 -2.63
C ALA A 289 15.72 -18.20 -2.01
N LEU A 290 14.65 -18.73 -1.39
CA LEU A 290 14.64 -20.08 -0.80
C LEU A 290 14.27 -21.18 -1.80
N ILE A 291 13.64 -20.85 -2.94
CA ILE A 291 13.20 -21.85 -3.92
C ILE A 291 14.41 -22.58 -4.53
N PRO A 292 14.48 -23.92 -4.44
CA PRO A 292 15.63 -24.70 -4.94
C PRO A 292 15.83 -24.64 -6.46
N ALA A 293 14.81 -24.26 -7.24
CA ALA A 293 14.77 -24.28 -8.71
C ALA A 293 15.67 -23.23 -9.41
N GLY A 294 16.71 -22.74 -8.75
CA GLY A 294 17.64 -21.75 -9.28
C GLY A 294 18.43 -20.97 -8.23
N GLY A 295 18.12 -21.12 -6.93
CA GLY A 295 18.95 -20.76 -5.76
C GLY A 295 19.63 -19.39 -5.78
N SER A 296 19.07 -18.40 -6.47
CA SER A 296 19.79 -17.18 -6.83
C SER A 296 18.91 -15.95 -6.77
N LEU A 297 19.59 -14.81 -6.65
CA LEU A 297 19.03 -13.45 -6.71
C LEU A 297 18.08 -13.25 -7.91
N LEU A 298 18.23 -14.02 -8.99
CA LEU A 298 17.35 -14.03 -10.16
C LEU A 298 15.93 -14.53 -9.83
N ILE A 299 15.80 -15.63 -9.09
CA ILE A 299 14.47 -16.15 -8.69
C ILE A 299 13.83 -15.22 -7.67
N ALA A 300 14.60 -14.67 -6.74
CA ALA A 300 14.12 -13.63 -5.82
C ALA A 300 13.58 -12.40 -6.57
N ALA A 301 14.32 -11.91 -7.58
CA ALA A 301 13.89 -10.81 -8.42
C ALA A 301 12.66 -11.17 -9.27
N LEU A 302 12.60 -12.38 -9.81
CA LEU A 302 11.45 -12.89 -10.58
C LEU A 302 10.19 -12.94 -9.72
N SER A 303 10.25 -13.57 -8.53
CA SER A 303 9.13 -13.64 -7.59
C SER A 303 8.64 -12.25 -7.20
N LEU A 304 9.56 -11.32 -6.95
CA LEU A 304 9.24 -9.94 -6.62
C LEU A 304 8.55 -9.23 -7.79
N LEU A 305 9.08 -9.35 -9.01
CA LEU A 305 8.46 -8.73 -10.18
C LEU A 305 7.08 -9.35 -10.46
N ALA A 306 6.99 -10.67 -10.45
CA ALA A 306 5.78 -11.43 -10.77
C ALA A 306 4.63 -11.08 -9.82
N ILE A 307 4.87 -10.92 -8.52
CA ILE A 307 3.80 -10.63 -7.56
C ILE A 307 3.20 -9.22 -7.70
N PHE A 308 3.99 -8.24 -8.16
CA PHE A 308 3.52 -6.85 -8.34
C PHE A 308 2.96 -6.58 -9.74
N LEU A 309 3.49 -7.26 -10.75
CA LEU A 309 3.14 -7.07 -12.16
C LEU A 309 1.63 -7.09 -12.47
N PRO A 310 0.81 -8.06 -12.01
CA PRO A 310 -0.61 -8.11 -12.37
C PRO A 310 -1.35 -6.87 -11.87
N GLY A 311 -1.07 -6.42 -10.64
CA GLY A 311 -1.67 -5.22 -10.07
C GLY A 311 -1.29 -3.95 -10.82
N PHE A 312 -0.05 -3.84 -11.32
CA PHE A 312 0.38 -2.70 -12.11
C PHE A 312 -0.20 -2.71 -13.53
N LEU A 313 -0.29 -3.88 -14.17
CA LEU A 313 -0.94 -4.03 -15.47
C LEU A 313 -2.43 -3.65 -15.39
N LEU A 314 -3.15 -4.10 -14.36
CA LEU A 314 -4.54 -3.71 -14.15
C LEU A 314 -4.71 -2.22 -13.90
N LEU A 315 -3.87 -1.64 -13.04
CA LEU A 315 -3.89 -0.22 -12.77
C LEU A 315 -3.67 0.59 -14.06
N VAL A 316 -2.56 0.35 -14.77
CA VAL A 316 -2.28 1.01 -16.06
C VAL A 316 -3.39 0.77 -17.08
N GLY A 317 -3.97 -0.42 -17.07
CA GLY A 317 -5.12 -0.81 -17.89
C GLY A 317 -6.34 0.08 -17.67
N ILE A 318 -6.63 0.43 -16.42
CA ILE A 318 -7.86 1.11 -16.02
C ILE A 318 -7.72 2.62 -16.01
N LEU A 319 -6.52 3.17 -15.77
CA LEU A 319 -6.28 4.62 -15.67
C LEU A 319 -6.85 5.46 -16.84
N PRO A 320 -6.70 5.08 -18.13
CA PRO A 320 -7.27 5.85 -19.24
C PRO A 320 -8.80 5.94 -19.21
N PHE A 321 -9.47 4.91 -18.69
CA PHE A 321 -10.93 4.84 -18.58
C PHE A 321 -11.42 5.56 -17.32
N TRP A 322 -10.65 5.47 -16.23
CA TRP A 322 -10.90 6.15 -14.97
C TRP A 322 -11.04 7.67 -15.14
N ASN A 323 -10.18 8.28 -15.96
CA ASN A 323 -10.23 9.72 -16.25
C ASN A 323 -11.57 10.15 -16.87
N ARG A 324 -12.17 9.29 -17.72
CA ARG A 324 -13.46 9.57 -18.34
C ARG A 324 -14.62 9.27 -17.38
N PHE A 325 -14.52 8.18 -16.62
CA PHE A 325 -15.52 7.78 -15.62
C PHE A 325 -15.77 8.90 -14.60
N ARG A 326 -14.70 9.51 -14.08
CA ARG A 326 -14.78 10.62 -13.11
C ARG A 326 -15.51 11.87 -13.62
N GLN A 327 -15.67 12.05 -14.93
CA GLN A 327 -16.37 13.23 -15.46
C GLN A 327 -17.89 13.15 -15.32
N TRP A 328 -18.44 11.97 -14.98
CA TRP A 328 -19.87 11.77 -14.86
C TRP A 328 -20.38 12.15 -13.46
N GLN A 329 -21.50 12.88 -13.39
CA GLN A 329 -22.08 13.34 -12.12
C GLN A 329 -22.43 12.19 -11.17
N TRP A 330 -22.99 11.11 -11.71
CA TRP A 330 -23.31 9.91 -10.93
C TRP A 330 -22.05 9.19 -10.44
N ALA A 331 -20.97 9.21 -11.22
CA ALA A 331 -19.69 8.64 -10.81
C ALA A 331 -19.09 9.45 -9.66
N GLN A 332 -19.19 10.78 -9.69
CA GLN A 332 -18.81 11.63 -8.58
C GLN A 332 -19.63 11.36 -7.30
N ALA A 333 -20.93 11.08 -7.42
CA ALA A 333 -21.75 10.67 -6.26
C ALA A 333 -21.31 9.31 -5.69
N LEU A 334 -21.08 8.32 -6.56
CA LEU A 334 -20.57 7.02 -6.17
C LEU A 334 -19.21 7.13 -5.48
N MET A 335 -18.30 7.93 -6.03
CA MET A 335 -16.95 8.11 -5.47
C MET A 335 -16.96 8.82 -4.13
N ARG A 336 -17.85 9.79 -3.90
CA ARG A 336 -18.01 10.41 -2.57
C ARG A 336 -18.36 9.38 -1.50
N GLY A 337 -19.28 8.46 -1.81
CA GLY A 337 -19.63 7.36 -0.91
C GLY A 337 -18.50 6.35 -0.74
N ALA A 338 -17.83 5.96 -1.83
CA ALA A 338 -16.67 5.06 -1.78
C ALA A 338 -15.52 5.66 -0.96
N ASN A 339 -15.22 6.95 -1.11
CA ASN A 339 -14.19 7.66 -0.35
C ASN A 339 -14.53 7.72 1.14
N ALA A 340 -15.80 7.95 1.49
CA ALA A 340 -16.25 7.87 2.87
C ALA A 340 -16.06 6.46 3.45
N ALA A 341 -16.38 5.42 2.68
CA ALA A 341 -16.12 4.05 3.09
C ALA A 341 -14.63 3.74 3.25
N VAL A 342 -13.76 4.30 2.40
CA VAL A 342 -12.29 4.19 2.55
C VAL A 342 -11.82 4.79 3.87
N VAL A 343 -12.34 5.96 4.27
CA VAL A 343 -12.04 6.52 5.60
C VAL A 343 -12.42 5.53 6.70
N GLY A 344 -13.60 4.91 6.59
CA GLY A 344 -14.05 3.87 7.52
C GLY A 344 -13.15 2.63 7.54
N ILE A 345 -12.69 2.14 6.37
CA ILE A 345 -11.75 1.02 6.28
C ILE A 345 -10.43 1.35 6.96
N LEU A 346 -9.88 2.55 6.71
CA LEU A 346 -8.64 3.00 7.34
C LEU A 346 -8.81 3.18 8.85
N ALA A 347 -9.97 3.64 9.32
CA ALA A 347 -10.30 3.74 10.75
C ALA A 347 -10.43 2.35 11.41
N ALA A 348 -11.07 1.39 10.75
CA ALA A 348 -11.12 0.00 11.22
C ALA A 348 -9.72 -0.61 11.30
N ALA A 349 -8.88 -0.32 10.31
CA ALA A 349 -7.50 -0.78 10.28
C ALA A 349 -6.60 -0.10 11.32
N LEU A 350 -6.87 1.18 11.64
CA LEU A 350 -6.23 1.86 12.77
C LEU A 350 -6.49 1.12 14.07
N TYR A 351 -7.72 0.63 14.29
CA TYR A 351 -8.01 -0.23 15.44
C TYR A 351 -7.32 -1.60 15.33
N GLN A 352 -7.63 -2.38 14.29
CA GLN A 352 -7.07 -3.71 14.07
C GLN A 352 -6.52 -3.83 12.64
N PRO A 353 -5.22 -4.12 12.43
CA PRO A 353 -4.25 -4.57 13.44
C PRO A 353 -3.38 -3.45 14.04
N VAL A 354 -3.45 -2.19 13.57
CA VAL A 354 -2.40 -1.20 13.85
C VAL A 354 -2.32 -0.86 15.34
N TRP A 355 -3.42 -0.52 16.00
CA TRP A 355 -3.43 -0.15 17.42
C TRP A 355 -3.18 -1.35 18.32
N THR A 356 -3.95 -2.43 18.13
CA THR A 356 -3.90 -3.62 18.99
C THR A 356 -2.57 -4.37 18.93
N SER A 357 -1.79 -4.22 17.87
CA SER A 357 -0.45 -4.82 17.76
C SER A 357 0.69 -3.94 18.29
N ALA A 358 0.42 -2.66 18.58
CA ALA A 358 1.44 -1.68 18.93
C ALA A 358 1.25 -1.07 20.33
N ILE A 359 0.01 -0.82 20.76
CA ILE A 359 -0.29 -0.16 22.03
C ILE A 359 -0.65 -1.21 23.08
N LEU A 360 0.37 -1.70 23.78
CA LEU A 360 0.25 -2.75 24.80
C LEU A 360 0.03 -2.19 26.21
N GLY A 361 0.43 -0.94 26.46
CA GLY A 361 0.26 -0.29 27.75
C GLY A 361 0.36 1.25 27.69
N PRO A 362 0.39 1.89 28.88
CA PRO A 362 0.50 3.34 28.99
C PRO A 362 1.74 3.97 28.32
N PRO A 363 2.96 3.37 28.37
CA PRO A 363 4.15 3.95 27.73
C PRO A 363 4.00 4.06 26.21
N GLU A 364 3.53 3.01 25.55
CA GLU A 364 3.28 2.99 24.11
C GLU A 364 2.22 4.02 23.72
N PHE A 365 1.16 4.13 24.51
CA PHE A 365 0.11 5.13 24.28
C PHE A 365 0.67 6.55 24.36
N ALA A 366 1.44 6.88 25.41
CA ALA A 366 2.04 8.19 25.58
C ALA A 366 3.00 8.53 24.42
N LEU A 367 3.77 7.54 23.96
CA LEU A 367 4.69 7.70 22.85
C LEU A 367 3.96 7.88 21.51
N ALA A 368 2.89 7.11 21.25
CA ALA A 368 2.04 7.29 20.08
C ALA A 368 1.36 8.66 20.06
N LEU A 369 0.82 9.10 21.21
CA LEU A 369 0.21 10.43 21.35
C LEU A 369 1.22 11.54 21.09
N THR A 370 2.44 11.39 21.61
CA THR A 370 3.56 12.31 21.34
C THR A 370 3.82 12.38 19.84
N GLY A 371 3.98 11.24 19.17
CA GLY A 371 4.15 11.18 17.71
C GLY A 371 3.00 11.84 16.94
N PHE A 372 1.75 11.61 17.36
CA PHE A 372 0.58 12.21 16.73
C PHE A 372 0.56 13.74 16.88
N LEU A 373 0.89 14.27 18.05
CA LEU A 373 0.97 15.71 18.27
C LEU A 373 2.12 16.34 17.49
N LEU A 374 3.29 15.68 17.43
CA LEU A 374 4.42 16.13 16.60
C LEU A 374 4.02 16.29 15.13
N LEU A 375 3.17 15.40 14.62
CA LEU A 375 2.65 15.47 13.26
C LEU A 375 1.55 16.52 13.07
N THR A 376 0.65 16.67 14.04
CA THR A 376 -0.57 17.49 13.88
C THR A 376 -0.41 18.95 14.34
N VAL A 377 0.23 19.15 15.50
CA VAL A 377 0.44 20.47 16.11
C VAL A 377 1.73 21.09 15.60
N TRP A 378 2.84 20.36 15.73
CA TRP A 378 4.17 20.85 15.33
C TRP A 378 4.50 20.63 13.85
N LYS A 379 3.68 19.86 13.13
CA LYS A 379 3.81 19.61 11.69
C LYS A 379 5.21 19.12 11.29
N LEU A 380 5.85 18.35 12.17
CA LEU A 380 7.14 17.74 11.89
C LEU A 380 6.99 16.73 10.74
N PRO A 381 8.04 16.56 9.91
CA PRO A 381 8.00 15.58 8.83
C PRO A 381 7.98 14.15 9.40
N ALA A 382 7.30 13.24 8.70
CA ALA A 382 7.09 11.87 9.18
C ALA A 382 8.41 11.15 9.53
N TRP A 383 9.48 11.33 8.75
CA TRP A 383 10.78 10.72 9.04
C TRP A 383 11.39 11.18 10.38
N ALA A 384 11.17 12.43 10.79
CA ALA A 384 11.67 12.93 12.06
C ALA A 384 10.89 12.32 13.23
N VAL A 385 9.57 12.22 13.07
CA VAL A 385 8.70 11.57 14.06
C VAL A 385 9.03 10.08 14.18
N VAL A 386 9.32 9.41 13.07
CA VAL A 386 9.82 8.03 13.03
C VAL A 386 11.09 7.88 13.86
N ILE A 387 12.08 8.76 13.71
CA ILE A 387 13.32 8.71 14.51
C ILE A 387 13.02 8.91 16.00
N VAL A 388 12.26 9.96 16.36
CA VAL A 388 11.94 10.27 17.76
C VAL A 388 11.21 9.11 18.43
N VAL A 389 10.21 8.55 17.77
CA VAL A 389 9.38 7.47 18.31
C VAL A 389 10.13 6.13 18.30
N ALA A 390 10.96 5.84 17.29
CA ALA A 390 11.80 4.65 17.28
C ALA A 390 12.82 4.65 18.44
N LEU A 391 13.45 5.80 18.70
CA LEU A 391 14.35 5.96 19.85
C LEU A 391 13.62 5.86 21.18
N GLY A 392 12.41 6.45 21.27
CA GLY A 392 11.53 6.27 22.43
C GLY A 392 11.15 4.80 22.66
N GLY A 393 10.96 4.04 21.58
CA GLY A 393 10.71 2.59 21.61
C GLY A 393 11.82 1.80 22.32
N VAL A 394 13.09 2.16 22.11
CA VAL A 394 14.24 1.54 22.79
C VAL A 394 14.20 1.76 24.30
N LEU A 395 13.68 2.90 24.76
CA LEU A 395 13.60 3.21 26.18
C LEU A 395 12.46 2.49 26.92
N ILE A 396 11.39 2.12 26.18
CA ILE A 396 10.19 1.49 26.75
C ILE A 396 10.10 0.00 26.45
N ALA A 397 10.97 -0.53 25.58
CA ALA A 397 10.99 -1.94 25.25
C ALA A 397 11.37 -2.78 26.49
N PRO A 398 10.65 -3.90 26.73
CA PRO A 398 10.85 -4.75 27.90
C PRO A 398 12.20 -5.47 27.91
#